data_AF-A0A6J4NM19-F1
#
_entry.id   AF-A0A6J4NM19-F1
#
_cell.length_a   1.000
_cell.length_b   1.000
_cell.length_c   1.000
_cell.angle_alpha   90.00
_cell.angle_beta   90.00
_cell.angle_gamma   90.00
#
_symmetry.space_group_name_H-M   'P 1'
#
loop_
_entity.id
_entity.type
_entity.pdbx_description
1 polymer ?
#
loop_
_entity_poly.entity_id
_entity_poly.type
_entity_poly.pdbx_seq_one_letter_code
_entity_poly.pdbx_strand_id
1 'polypeptide(L)'
;MTDLQERYRTPRATTRVVALVLIVALVGSGVSFLAWAVLFHGDPKVTSEVATWDIRDDHLVVAFLAVSRESQFTEASCRLRAIAADHTVVGEVTVPVTDGPEQQSLEVEIRTERTATTVENLGCTAPDQPRPR
;
A
#
# COMPACT_ATOMS: atom_id res chain seq x y z
N MET A 1 -51.88 37.95 11.97
CA MET A 1 -50.84 38.11 10.94
C MET A 1 -49.61 37.40 11.44
N THR A 2 -49.37 36.17 10.97
CA THR A 2 -48.16 35.40 11.31
C THR A 2 -46.96 36.08 10.68
N ASP A 3 -46.04 36.53 11.53
CA ASP A 3 -44.79 37.16 11.12
C ASP A 3 -43.92 36.13 10.39
N LEU A 4 -43.70 36.35 9.09
CA LEU A 4 -42.91 35.45 8.24
C LEU A 4 -41.43 35.45 8.67
N GLN A 5 -40.96 36.49 9.36
CA GLN A 5 -39.59 36.59 9.89
C GLN A 5 -39.34 35.63 11.06
N GLU A 6 -40.38 35.34 11.86
CA GLU A 6 -40.28 34.42 12.99
C GLU A 6 -40.19 32.96 12.53
N ARG A 7 -40.79 32.63 11.38
CA ARG A 7 -40.70 31.30 10.74
C ARG A 7 -39.46 31.15 9.85
N TYR A 8 -39.05 32.21 9.18
CA TYR A 8 -37.87 32.26 8.31
C TYR A 8 -36.87 33.27 8.85
N ARG A 9 -36.23 32.92 9.98
CA ARG A 9 -35.11 33.69 10.52
C ARG A 9 -34.00 33.75 9.47
N THR A 10 -33.90 34.84 8.71
CA THR A 10 -32.82 35.02 7.74
C THR A 10 -31.51 35.10 8.51
N PRO A 11 -30.51 34.25 8.21
CA PRO A 11 -29.25 34.29 8.93
C PRO A 11 -28.67 35.69 8.81
N ARG A 12 -28.33 36.31 9.95
CA ARG A 12 -27.66 37.61 9.98
C ARG A 12 -26.41 37.53 9.10
N ALA A 13 -26.07 38.61 8.39
CA ALA A 13 -24.92 38.64 7.48
C ALA A 13 -23.63 38.17 8.16
N THR A 14 -23.47 38.47 9.46
CA THR A 14 -22.37 38.01 10.30
C THR A 14 -22.32 36.48 10.44
N THR A 15 -23.46 35.81 10.65
CA THR A 15 -23.53 34.35 10.74
C THR A 15 -23.16 33.70 9.42
N ARG A 16 -23.56 34.28 8.27
CA ARG A 16 -23.17 33.78 6.95
C ARG A 16 -21.67 33.92 6.71
N VAL A 17 -21.09 35.07 7.06
CA VAL A 17 -19.64 35.31 6.91
C VAL A 17 -18.85 34.35 7.80
N VAL A 18 -19.25 34.18 9.07
CA VAL A 18 -18.59 33.23 9.99
C VAL A 18 -18.69 31.79 9.45
N ALA A 19 -19.87 31.37 8.99
CA ALA A 19 -20.03 30.05 8.40
C ALA A 19 -19.12 29.85 7.18
N LEU A 20 -19.05 30.83 6.28
CA LEU A 20 -18.16 30.77 5.12
C LEU A 20 -16.68 30.71 5.52
N VAL A 21 -16.25 31.50 6.50
CA VAL A 21 -14.86 31.46 7.00
C VAL A 21 -14.54 30.08 7.59
N LEU A 22 -15.45 29.49 8.37
CA LEU A 22 -15.27 28.16 8.93
C LEU A 22 -15.19 27.09 7.83
N ILE A 23 -16.04 27.17 6.82
CA ILE A 23 -16.01 26.25 5.67
C ILE A 23 -14.68 26.38 4.93
N VAL A 24 -14.24 27.60 4.62
CA VAL A 24 -12.97 27.84 3.92
C VAL A 24 -11.79 27.35 4.75
N ALA A 25 -11.78 27.61 6.06
CA ALA A 25 -10.73 27.11 6.95
C ALA A 25 -10.69 25.59 6.98
N LEU A 26 -11.85 24.93 7.08
CA LEU A 26 -11.95 23.47 7.08
C LEU A 26 -11.46 22.88 5.75
N VAL A 27 -11.95 23.39 4.63
CA VAL A 27 -11.53 22.95 3.28
C VAL A 27 -10.04 23.21 3.06
N GLY A 28 -9.55 24.39 3.42
CA GLY A 28 -8.13 24.75 3.31
C GLY A 28 -7.25 23.78 4.11
N SER A 29 -7.60 23.51 5.37
CA SER A 29 -6.87 22.56 6.20
C SER A 29 -6.88 21.15 5.63
N GLY A 30 -8.02 20.69 5.10
CA GLY A 30 -8.16 19.38 4.46
C GLY A 30 -7.29 19.26 3.20
N VAL A 31 -7.30 20.27 2.32
CA VAL A 31 -6.47 20.30 1.12
C VAL A 31 -4.99 20.32 1.46
N SER A 32 -4.56 21.14 2.43
CA SER A 32 -3.17 21.17 2.89
C SER A 32 -2.73 19.83 3.47
N PHE A 33 -3.58 19.17 4.27
CA PHE A 33 -3.29 17.85 4.81
C PHE A 33 -3.15 16.80 3.71
N LEU A 34 -4.06 16.77 2.74
CA LEU A 34 -3.99 15.85 1.61
C LEU A 34 -2.73 16.07 0.76
N ALA A 35 -2.37 17.32 0.49
CA ALA A 35 -1.15 17.64 -0.24
C ALA A 35 0.10 17.11 0.50
N TRP A 36 0.17 17.32 1.82
CA TRP A 36 1.24 16.77 2.63
C TRP A 36 1.27 15.23 2.59
N ALA A 37 0.12 14.57 2.78
CA ALA A 37 0.04 13.12 2.77
C ALA A 37 0.50 12.52 1.44
N VAL A 38 0.08 13.09 0.31
CA VAL A 38 0.49 12.60 -1.02
C VAL A 38 1.99 12.79 -1.24
N LEU A 39 2.53 13.98 -0.95
CA LEU A 39 3.93 14.30 -1.23
C LEU A 39 4.92 13.50 -0.36
N PHE A 40 4.55 13.17 0.87
CA PHE A 40 5.47 12.51 1.82
C PHE A 40 5.17 11.03 2.05
N HIS A 41 3.99 10.53 1.66
CA HIS A 41 3.57 9.14 1.89
C HIS A 41 3.00 8.44 0.66
N GLY A 42 2.90 9.13 -0.48
CA GLY A 42 2.32 8.58 -1.71
C GLY A 42 3.27 7.76 -2.57
N ASP A 43 4.58 7.94 -2.42
CA ASP A 43 5.58 7.32 -3.30
C ASP A 43 6.53 6.38 -2.54
N PRO A 44 6.20 5.07 -2.45
CA PRO A 44 7.08 4.08 -1.85
C PRO A 44 8.33 3.84 -2.70
N LYS A 45 9.48 3.67 -2.05
CA LYS A 45 10.78 3.40 -2.68
C LYS A 45 10.83 2.04 -3.37
N VAL A 46 10.08 1.08 -2.84
CA VAL A 46 9.91 -0.24 -3.43
C VAL A 46 8.50 -0.74 -3.15
N THR A 47 7.92 -1.40 -4.15
CA THR A 47 6.67 -2.15 -4.07
C THR A 47 6.84 -3.53 -4.67
N SER A 48 5.99 -4.46 -4.28
CA SER A 48 5.97 -5.80 -4.84
C SER A 48 4.61 -6.42 -4.91
N GLU A 49 4.45 -7.32 -5.88
CA GLU A 49 3.24 -8.10 -6.07
C GLU A 49 3.59 -9.49 -6.60
N VAL A 50 2.93 -10.52 -6.08
CA VAL A 50 3.02 -11.86 -6.67
C VAL A 50 2.05 -11.92 -7.85
N ALA A 51 2.59 -11.95 -9.05
CA ALA A 51 1.79 -11.97 -10.27
C ALA A 51 1.10 -13.34 -10.48
N THR A 52 1.83 -14.42 -10.22
CA THR A 52 1.31 -15.79 -10.27
C THR A 52 2.23 -16.74 -9.49
N TRP A 53 1.75 -17.95 -9.21
CA TRP A 53 2.54 -19.03 -8.62
C TRP A 53 2.15 -20.38 -9.23
N ASP A 54 3.08 -21.31 -9.19
CA ASP A 54 2.93 -22.67 -9.68
C ASP A 54 3.43 -23.67 -8.63
N ILE A 55 2.59 -24.64 -8.27
CA ILE A 55 2.90 -25.66 -7.29
C ILE A 55 3.53 -26.82 -8.05
N ARG A 56 4.86 -26.94 -7.95
CA ARG A 56 5.62 -27.93 -8.72
C ARG A 56 5.52 -29.31 -8.09
N ASP A 57 5.62 -29.38 -6.77
CA ASP A 57 5.48 -30.61 -5.98
C ASP A 57 5.11 -30.30 -4.51
N ASP A 58 5.08 -31.34 -3.67
CA ASP A 58 4.73 -31.25 -2.26
C ASP A 58 5.72 -30.41 -1.43
N HIS A 59 6.91 -30.13 -1.93
CA HIS A 59 7.99 -29.43 -1.22
C HIS A 59 8.55 -28.23 -2.01
N LEU A 60 7.93 -27.86 -3.13
CA LEU A 60 8.38 -26.77 -3.99
C LEU A 60 7.22 -26.01 -4.63
N VAL A 61 7.21 -24.71 -4.39
CA VAL A 61 6.38 -23.75 -5.11
C VAL A 61 7.28 -22.75 -5.81
N VAL A 62 6.89 -22.34 -7.02
CA VAL A 62 7.57 -21.29 -7.78
C VAL A 62 6.64 -20.08 -7.89
N ALA A 63 7.10 -18.92 -7.43
CA ALA A 63 6.35 -17.67 -7.48
C ALA A 63 7.00 -16.69 -8.47
N PHE A 64 6.18 -15.97 -9.22
CA PHE A 64 6.64 -14.87 -10.08
C PHE A 64 6.35 -13.54 -9.38
N LEU A 65 7.41 -12.94 -8.84
CA LEU A 65 7.35 -11.71 -8.06
C LEU A 65 7.65 -10.51 -8.96
N ALA A 66 6.67 -9.65 -9.17
CA ALA A 66 6.87 -8.34 -9.77
C ALA A 66 7.40 -7.37 -8.69
N VAL A 67 8.53 -6.73 -8.97
CA VAL A 67 9.14 -5.73 -8.08
C VAL A 67 9.29 -4.43 -8.86
N SER A 68 8.83 -3.33 -8.26
CA SER A 68 9.05 -1.98 -8.76
C SER A 68 9.84 -1.19 -7.74
N ARG A 69 10.96 -0.60 -8.17
CA ARG A 69 11.85 0.24 -7.36
C ARG A 69 11.88 1.64 -7.92
N GLU A 70 12.05 2.63 -7.04
CA GLU A 70 12.23 4.03 -7.44
C GLU A 70 13.44 4.22 -8.36
N SER A 71 14.51 3.45 -8.14
CA SER A 71 15.71 3.48 -8.97
C SER A 71 16.34 2.09 -9.05
N GLN A 72 17.09 1.83 -10.13
CA GLN A 72 17.92 0.63 -10.28
C GLN A 72 18.99 0.45 -9.18
N PHE A 73 19.33 1.53 -8.45
CA PHE A 73 20.29 1.51 -7.36
C PHE A 73 19.65 1.30 -5.98
N THR A 74 18.32 1.27 -5.90
CA THR A 74 17.61 1.02 -4.64
C THR A 74 17.73 -0.46 -4.30
N GLU A 75 18.46 -0.79 -3.24
CA GLU A 75 18.47 -2.16 -2.73
C GLU A 75 17.15 -2.47 -2.03
N ALA A 76 16.58 -3.64 -2.32
CA ALA A 76 15.37 -4.11 -1.66
C ALA A 76 15.50 -5.55 -1.17
N SER A 77 14.71 -5.87 -0.15
CA SER A 77 14.58 -7.21 0.41
C SER A 77 13.11 -7.55 0.52
N CYS A 78 12.69 -8.56 -0.24
CA CYS A 78 11.30 -8.96 -0.40
C CYS A 78 11.05 -10.29 0.28
N ARG A 79 9.91 -10.45 0.95
CA ARG A 79 9.60 -11.68 1.67
C ARG A 79 8.33 -12.32 1.17
N LEU A 80 8.40 -13.61 0.86
CA LEU A 80 7.27 -14.42 0.42
C LEU A 80 7.03 -15.58 1.39
N ARG A 81 5.76 -15.96 1.54
CA ARG A 81 5.35 -17.15 2.29
C ARG A 81 4.53 -18.09 1.42
N ALA A 82 4.81 -19.37 1.53
CA ALA A 82 3.95 -20.42 1.00
C ALA A 82 3.01 -20.90 2.10
N ILE A 83 1.73 -21.03 1.77
CA ILE A 83 0.64 -21.35 2.70
C ILE A 83 -0.07 -22.61 2.23
N ALA A 84 -0.34 -23.53 3.15
CA ALA A 84 -1.11 -24.75 2.88
C ALA A 84 -2.63 -24.52 2.97
N ALA A 85 -3.41 -25.53 2.59
CA ALA A 85 -4.87 -25.47 2.59
C ALA A 85 -5.50 -25.17 3.96
N ASP A 86 -4.79 -25.48 5.05
CA ASP A 86 -5.21 -25.18 6.43
C ASP A 86 -4.75 -23.79 6.92
N HIS A 87 -4.29 -22.93 6.01
CA HIS A 87 -3.78 -21.59 6.26
C HIS A 87 -2.50 -21.51 7.11
N THR A 88 -1.82 -22.64 7.31
CA THR A 88 -0.52 -22.62 7.97
C THR A 88 0.59 -22.24 7.00
N VAL A 89 1.62 -21.58 7.52
CA VAL A 89 2.85 -21.29 6.77
C VAL A 89 3.67 -22.57 6.66
N VAL A 90 4.03 -22.94 5.44
CA VAL A 90 4.79 -24.17 5.15
C VAL A 90 6.12 -23.90 4.44
N GLY A 91 6.39 -22.64 4.09
CA GLY A 91 7.67 -22.20 3.56
C GLY A 91 7.76 -20.68 3.60
N GLU A 92 8.97 -20.16 3.74
CA GLU A 92 9.26 -18.73 3.70
C GLU A 92 10.58 -18.51 2.96
N VAL A 93 10.66 -17.45 2.17
CA VAL A 93 11.91 -17.03 1.51
C VAL A 93 12.04 -15.52 1.57
N THR A 94 13.28 -15.06 1.74
CA THR A 94 13.65 -13.65 1.59
C THR A 94 14.53 -13.52 0.36
N VAL A 95 14.11 -12.66 -0.58
CA VAL A 95 14.74 -12.45 -1.87
C VAL A 95 15.45 -11.09 -1.85
N PRO A 96 16.78 -11.05 -1.93
CA PRO A 96 17.50 -9.80 -2.12
C PRO A 96 17.34 -9.34 -3.58
N VAL A 97 17.08 -8.04 -3.75
CA VAL A 97 16.91 -7.40 -5.06
C VAL A 97 17.88 -6.24 -5.15
N THR A 98 19.11 -6.53 -5.57
CA THR A 98 20.25 -5.59 -5.54
C THR A 98 20.58 -4.99 -6.90
N ASP A 99 20.11 -5.61 -7.99
CA ASP A 99 20.43 -5.23 -9.36
C ASP A 99 19.21 -5.42 -10.29
N GLY A 100 19.40 -5.13 -11.58
CA GLY A 100 18.38 -5.21 -12.61
C GLY A 100 17.60 -3.90 -12.84
N PRO A 101 16.62 -3.91 -13.76
CA PRO A 101 15.81 -2.73 -14.06
C PRO A 101 14.93 -2.30 -12.88
N GLU A 102 14.40 -1.07 -12.94
CA GLU A 102 13.49 -0.50 -11.94
C GLU A 102 12.23 -1.36 -11.76
N GLN A 103 11.69 -1.86 -12.87
CA GLN A 103 10.57 -2.80 -12.88
C GLN A 103 11.06 -4.14 -13.42
N GLN A 104 10.91 -5.20 -12.63
CA GLN A 104 11.31 -6.54 -13.03
C GLN A 104 10.41 -7.63 -12.45
N SER A 105 10.42 -8.78 -13.12
CA SER A 105 9.77 -10.00 -12.65
C SER A 105 10.84 -11.01 -12.26
N LEU A 106 10.75 -11.54 -11.04
CA LEU A 106 11.68 -12.51 -10.49
C LEU A 106 10.96 -13.85 -10.33
N GLU A 107 11.57 -14.91 -10.85
CA GLU A 107 11.14 -16.28 -10.55
C GLU A 107 11.79 -16.70 -9.23
N VAL A 108 10.96 -17.03 -8.24
CA VAL A 108 11.38 -17.31 -6.87
C VAL A 108 10.94 -18.71 -6.47
N GLU A 109 11.91 -19.57 -6.17
CA GLU A 109 11.66 -20.89 -5.60
C GLU A 109 11.47 -20.80 -4.08
N ILE A 110 10.34 -21.32 -3.60
CA ILE A 110 10.04 -21.44 -2.17
C ILE A 110 10.01 -22.91 -1.81
N ARG A 111 11.00 -23.35 -1.03
CA ARG A 111 11.01 -24.70 -0.46
C ARG A 111 9.96 -24.78 0.64
N THR A 112 9.17 -25.85 0.61
CA THR A 112 8.08 -26.06 1.57
C THR A 112 8.27 -27.38 2.33
N GLU A 113 7.79 -27.41 3.56
CA GLU A 113 7.79 -28.62 4.41
C GLU A 113 6.68 -29.60 4.02
N ARG A 114 5.63 -29.09 3.36
CA ARG A 114 4.49 -29.84 2.80
C ARG A 114 3.79 -29.03 1.71
N THR A 115 2.82 -29.64 1.04
CA THR A 115 2.13 -29.06 -0.13
C THR A 115 1.53 -27.69 0.19
N ALA A 116 1.96 -26.69 -0.56
CA ALA A 116 1.37 -25.35 -0.53
C ALA A 116 0.22 -25.23 -1.53
N THR A 117 -0.74 -24.35 -1.24
CA THR A 117 -1.85 -24.02 -2.14
C THR A 117 -1.83 -22.57 -2.59
N THR A 118 -1.11 -21.70 -1.87
CA THR A 118 -1.09 -20.26 -2.12
C THR A 118 0.26 -19.68 -1.74
N VAL A 119 0.63 -18.57 -2.39
CA VAL A 119 1.78 -17.75 -2.02
C VAL A 119 1.29 -16.38 -1.59
N GLU A 120 1.72 -15.94 -0.41
CA GLU A 120 1.47 -14.61 0.12
C GLU A 120 2.73 -13.75 -0.06
N ASN A 121 2.53 -12.53 -0.57
CA ASN A 121 3.55 -11.49 -0.55
C ASN A 121 3.49 -10.73 0.77
N LEU A 122 4.56 -10.80 1.57
CA LEU A 122 4.66 -9.97 2.77
C LEU A 122 5.20 -8.57 2.49
N GLY A 123 5.59 -8.29 1.25
CA GLY A 123 6.08 -7.01 0.75
C GLY A 123 7.61 -6.91 0.74
N CYS A 124 8.09 -5.81 0.16
CA CYS A 124 9.52 -5.47 0.13
C CYS A 124 9.85 -4.32 1.07
N THR A 125 11.07 -4.36 1.59
CA THR A 125 11.69 -3.30 2.39
C THR A 125 12.94 -2.79 1.69
N ALA A 126 13.33 -1.55 1.99
CA ALA A 126 14.59 -0.93 1.56
C ALA A 126 15.25 -0.27 2.79
N PRO A 127 16.54 0.10 2.76
CA PRO A 127 17.23 0.70 3.91
C PRO A 127 16.48 1.88 4.54
N ASP A 128 15.93 2.78 3.70
CA ASP A 128 15.15 3.94 4.14
C ASP A 128 13.62 3.69 4.18
N GLN A 129 13.18 2.46 3.87
CA GLN A 129 11.79 2.01 3.91
C GLN A 129 11.68 0.69 4.71
N PRO A 130 11.63 0.76 6.06
CA PRO A 130 11.58 -0.43 6.90
C PRO A 130 10.20 -1.10 6.92
N ARG A 131 9.15 -0.40 6.47
CA ARG A 131 7.80 -0.96 6.39
C ARG A 131 7.62 -1.68 5.05
N PRO A 132 7.19 -2.95 5.06
CA PRO A 132 6.95 -3.67 3.82
C PRO A 132 5.79 -3.07 3.03
N ARG A 133 5.92 -3.09 1.70
CA ARG A 133 4.93 -2.62 0.72
C ARG A 133 4.77 -3.60 -0.42
#